data_AF-A0A523TUL2-F1
#
_entry.id   AF-A0A523TUL2-F1
#
_cell.length_a   1.000
_cell.length_b   1.000
_cell.length_c   1.000
_cell.angle_alpha   90.00
_cell.angle_beta   90.00
_cell.angle_gamma   90.00
#
_symmetry.space_group_name_H-M   'P 1'
#
loop_
_entity.id
_entity.type
_entity.pdbx_description
1 polymer ?
#
loop_
_entity_poly.entity_id
_entity_poly.type
_entity_poly.pdbx_seq_one_letter_code
_entity_poly.pdbx_strand_id
1 'polypeptide(L)'
;MVIKSTCIACGKTYSFPDRMNQKKVTCTECKKKFRVVSDSDRLEAQKKKSIKCTCPDCGRPLTVPGDMYKQKIRCPACKAKFPAISNSERLKILEEEQKIDLMKKQEEAVKEERRSAAETIWEAEIDKNPKPMKGHSLCSICSRQIPDHFFGMGKAISISGQTFCIGCAPLKICPRCAETVQNPARVCWHCGLNFVAPGIEEVSWTWFVASAIVPFAGVAFPIAAILQGRKGGCILLFVFWIINLIYSFILFYMLTPSAPPG
;
A
#
# COMPACT_ATOMS: atom_id res chain seq x y z
N MET A 1 -0.54 45.08 -43.02
CA MET A 1 0.58 44.19 -42.63
C MET A 1 0.40 42.82 -43.30
N VAL A 2 1.50 42.10 -43.51
CA VAL A 2 1.48 40.75 -44.09
C VAL A 2 1.79 39.76 -42.97
N ILE A 3 0.90 38.81 -42.73
CA ILE A 3 1.06 37.74 -41.75
C ILE A 3 1.71 36.55 -42.45
N LYS A 4 2.80 36.03 -41.87
CA LYS A 4 3.37 34.75 -42.28
C LYS A 4 2.75 33.62 -41.45
N SER A 5 2.32 32.55 -42.11
CA SER A 5 1.78 31.37 -41.44
C SER A 5 2.34 30.09 -42.07
N THR A 6 2.75 29.14 -41.23
CA THR A 6 3.31 27.85 -41.68
C THR A 6 2.27 26.74 -41.58
N CYS A 7 2.12 25.93 -42.63
CA CYS A 7 1.27 24.74 -42.56
C CYS A 7 1.92 23.67 -41.66
N ILE A 8 1.20 23.21 -40.63
CA ILE A 8 1.71 22.20 -39.67
C ILE A 8 2.00 20.85 -40.35
N ALA A 9 1.28 20.53 -41.43
CA ALA A 9 1.37 19.22 -42.07
C ALA A 9 2.51 19.11 -43.09
N CYS A 10 2.85 20.19 -43.79
CA CYS A 10 3.88 20.18 -44.84
C CYS A 10 5.04 21.16 -44.61
N GLY A 11 4.99 22.01 -43.59
CA GLY A 11 6.07 22.95 -43.25
C GLY A 11 6.19 24.16 -44.19
N LYS A 12 5.40 24.27 -45.27
CA LYS A 12 5.44 25.42 -46.18
C LYS A 12 4.87 26.69 -45.53
N THR A 13 5.58 27.81 -45.71
CA THR A 13 5.19 29.15 -45.25
C THR A 13 4.41 29.90 -46.31
N TYR A 14 3.34 30.56 -45.90
CA TYR A 14 2.45 31.37 -46.74
C TYR A 14 2.35 32.79 -46.18
N SER A 15 2.21 33.76 -47.08
CA SER A 15 2.04 35.18 -46.75
C SER A 15 0.59 35.58 -47.01
N PHE A 16 -0.11 36.03 -45.96
CA PHE A 16 -1.51 36.43 -46.04
C PHE A 16 -1.69 37.90 -45.64
N PRO A 17 -2.66 38.63 -46.23
CA PRO A 17 -3.03 39.96 -45.74
C PRO A 17 -3.69 39.87 -44.36
N ASP A 18 -3.53 40.90 -43.53
CA ASP A 18 -4.00 40.97 -42.14
C ASP A 18 -5.48 40.57 -41.93
N ARG A 19 -6.35 40.90 -42.90
CA ARG A 19 -7.79 40.53 -42.94
C ARG A 19 -8.08 39.02 -42.96
N MET A 20 -7.04 38.19 -43.08
CA MET A 20 -7.10 36.73 -43.01
C MET A 20 -6.73 36.18 -41.63
N ASN A 21 -6.34 37.01 -40.65
CA ASN A 21 -6.04 36.53 -39.31
C ASN A 21 -7.23 35.74 -38.75
N GLN A 22 -6.93 34.58 -38.14
CA GLN A 22 -7.89 33.62 -37.59
C GLN A 22 -8.83 32.93 -38.58
N LYS A 23 -8.73 33.18 -39.89
CA LYS A 23 -9.52 32.46 -40.92
C LYS A 23 -8.92 31.10 -41.23
N LYS A 24 -9.78 30.15 -41.62
CA LYS A 24 -9.37 28.82 -42.08
C LYS A 24 -8.97 28.90 -43.55
N VAL A 25 -7.76 28.43 -43.87
CA VAL A 25 -7.24 28.36 -45.24
C VAL A 25 -6.85 26.92 -45.53
N THR A 26 -7.07 26.48 -46.76
CA THR A 26 -6.67 25.15 -47.24
C THR A 26 -5.26 25.25 -47.82
N CYS A 27 -4.34 24.42 -47.33
CA CYS A 27 -3.00 24.31 -47.91
C CYS A 27 -3.08 23.83 -49.36
N THR A 28 -2.45 24.53 -50.29
CA THR A 28 -2.45 24.19 -51.72
C THR A 28 -1.77 22.85 -52.02
N GLU A 29 -0.87 22.43 -51.14
CA GLU A 29 0.04 21.30 -51.37
C GLU A 29 -0.48 20.02 -50.74
N CYS A 30 -0.86 20.08 -49.46
CA CYS A 30 -1.34 18.91 -48.72
C CYS A 30 -2.88 18.86 -48.59
N LYS A 31 -3.60 19.85 -49.12
CA LYS A 31 -5.08 19.98 -49.06
C LYS A 31 -5.66 19.98 -47.63
N LYS A 32 -4.83 20.07 -46.58
CA LYS A 32 -5.29 20.17 -45.19
C LYS A 32 -5.66 21.61 -44.83
N LYS A 33 -6.75 21.78 -44.10
CA LYS A 33 -7.22 23.08 -43.59
C LYS A 33 -6.43 23.45 -42.33
N PHE A 34 -5.92 24.67 -42.25
CA PHE A 34 -5.27 25.24 -41.06
C PHE A 34 -5.78 26.66 -40.80
N ARG A 35 -5.58 27.18 -39.59
CA ARG A 35 -5.97 28.55 -39.23
C ARG A 35 -4.75 29.47 -39.41
N VAL A 36 -4.92 30.60 -40.08
CA VAL A 36 -3.89 31.64 -40.17
C VAL A 36 -3.79 32.31 -38.80
N VAL A 37 -2.61 32.31 -38.21
CA VAL A 37 -2.36 32.90 -36.89
C VAL A 37 -1.12 33.77 -37.04
N SER A 38 -1.17 35.01 -36.53
CA SER A 38 -0.01 35.89 -36.54
C SER A 38 1.11 35.35 -35.65
N ASP A 39 2.36 35.70 -35.95
CA ASP A 39 3.49 35.30 -35.10
C ASP A 39 3.31 35.81 -33.66
N SER A 40 2.71 37.01 -33.48
CA SER A 40 2.35 37.56 -32.17
C SER A 40 1.33 36.69 -31.44
N ASP A 41 0.24 36.31 -32.10
CA ASP A 41 -0.79 35.43 -31.52
C ASP A 41 -0.24 34.03 -31.21
N ARG A 42 0.70 33.53 -32.02
CA ARG A 42 1.38 32.25 -31.80
C ARG A 42 2.31 32.33 -30.59
N LEU A 43 3.06 33.43 -30.45
CA LEU A 43 3.88 33.73 -29.28
C LEU A 43 3.02 33.90 -28.02
N GLU A 44 1.86 34.55 -28.11
CA GLU A 44 0.92 34.66 -26.99
C GLU A 44 0.29 33.31 -26.62
N ALA A 45 -0.08 32.50 -27.61
CA ALA A 45 -0.59 31.14 -27.38
C ALA A 45 0.50 30.22 -26.77
N GLN A 46 1.77 30.38 -27.15
CA GLN A 46 2.89 29.68 -26.54
C GLN A 46 3.22 30.21 -25.14
N LYS A 47 3.17 31.54 -24.91
CA LYS A 47 3.31 32.15 -23.59
C LYS A 47 2.22 31.69 -22.64
N LYS A 48 0.96 31.59 -23.11
CA LYS A 48 -0.17 31.01 -22.36
C LYS A 48 0.04 29.54 -21.99
N LYS A 49 0.91 28.82 -22.71
CA LYS A 49 1.29 27.46 -22.37
C LYS A 49 2.55 27.38 -21.51
N SER A 50 3.34 28.44 -21.35
CA SER A 50 4.54 28.34 -20.52
C SER A 50 4.19 28.25 -19.03
N ILE A 51 4.77 27.27 -18.33
CA ILE A 51 4.54 27.01 -16.91
C ILE A 51 5.75 27.51 -16.13
N LYS A 52 5.51 28.36 -15.14
CA LYS A 52 6.53 28.77 -14.17
C LYS A 52 6.58 27.71 -13.07
N CYS A 53 7.74 27.09 -12.91
CA CYS A 53 8.01 26.10 -11.87
C CYS A 53 9.31 26.45 -11.16
N THR A 54 9.45 26.04 -9.89
CA THR A 54 10.66 26.27 -9.11
C THR A 54 11.33 24.92 -8.83
N CYS A 55 12.65 24.84 -9.05
CA CYS A 55 13.41 23.62 -8.76
C CYS A 55 13.36 23.30 -7.25
N PRO A 56 13.05 22.04 -6.84
CA PRO A 56 13.01 21.63 -5.43
C PRO A 56 14.33 21.85 -4.69
N ASP A 57 15.45 21.53 -5.34
CA ASP A 57 16.73 21.41 -4.64
C ASP A 57 17.50 22.73 -4.59
N CYS A 58 17.36 23.58 -5.61
CA CYS A 58 18.09 24.85 -5.70
C CYS A 58 17.21 26.09 -5.62
N GLY A 59 15.88 25.95 -5.61
CA GLY A 59 14.96 27.08 -5.51
C GLY A 59 14.94 28.03 -6.71
N ARG A 60 15.65 27.71 -7.80
CA ARG A 60 15.72 28.58 -8.98
C ARG A 60 14.40 28.51 -9.77
N PRO A 61 13.78 29.66 -10.13
CA PRO A 61 12.60 29.69 -10.98
C PRO A 61 12.98 29.32 -12.42
N LEU A 62 12.15 28.48 -13.04
CA LEU A 62 12.32 27.94 -14.38
C LEU A 62 11.01 28.10 -15.16
N THR A 63 11.13 28.50 -16.42
CA THR A 63 10.00 28.60 -17.35
C THR A 63 10.07 27.44 -18.33
N VAL A 64 9.05 26.59 -18.31
CA VAL A 64 9.01 25.34 -19.09
C VAL A 64 7.87 25.44 -20.10
N PRO A 65 8.03 24.94 -21.35
CA PRO A 65 6.90 24.84 -22.28
C PRO A 65 5.80 23.94 -21.71
N GLY A 66 4.53 24.31 -21.88
CA GLY A 66 3.38 23.57 -21.32
C GLY A 66 3.21 22.18 -21.89
N ASP A 67 3.80 21.91 -23.04
CA ASP A 67 3.82 20.56 -23.63
C ASP A 67 4.62 19.57 -22.76
N MET A 68 5.48 20.07 -21.86
CA MET A 68 6.22 19.27 -20.88
C MET A 68 5.55 19.20 -19.51
N TYR A 69 4.29 19.64 -19.37
CA TYR A 69 3.56 19.55 -18.11
C TYR A 69 3.50 18.10 -17.60
N LYS A 70 3.80 17.90 -16.31
CA LYS A 70 3.92 16.58 -15.65
C LYS A 70 5.06 15.68 -16.17
N GLN A 71 5.87 16.12 -17.14
CA GLN A 71 7.06 15.40 -17.56
C GLN A 71 8.23 15.65 -16.60
N LYS A 72 9.15 14.69 -16.50
CA LYS A 72 10.38 14.83 -15.71
C LYS A 72 11.37 15.70 -16.47
N ILE A 73 11.69 16.87 -15.93
CA ILE A 73 12.68 17.80 -16.48
C ILE A 73 13.94 17.81 -15.61
N ARG A 74 15.07 18.24 -16.19
CA ARG A 74 16.35 18.38 -15.49
C ARG A 74 16.64 19.85 -15.21
N CYS A 75 16.98 20.19 -13.96
CA CYS A 75 17.44 21.53 -13.60
C CYS A 75 18.80 21.83 -14.26
N PRO A 76 18.97 22.96 -14.97
CA PRO A 76 20.26 23.32 -15.55
C PRO A 76 21.32 23.70 -14.50
N ALA A 77 20.90 24.13 -13.29
CA ALA A 77 21.81 24.53 -12.22
C ALA A 77 22.32 23.35 -11.39
N CYS A 78 21.41 22.54 -10.81
CA CYS A 78 21.77 21.44 -9.90
C CYS A 78 21.69 20.04 -10.53
N LYS A 79 21.29 19.92 -11.81
CA LYS A 79 21.12 18.64 -12.54
C LYS A 79 20.07 17.68 -11.95
N ALA A 80 19.32 18.07 -10.92
CA ALA A 80 18.25 17.27 -10.35
C ALA A 80 17.08 17.09 -11.33
N LYS A 81 16.40 15.93 -11.24
CA LYS A 81 15.25 15.58 -12.07
C LYS A 81 13.97 15.69 -11.26
N PHE A 82 13.00 16.48 -11.72
CA PHE A 82 11.73 16.69 -11.02
C PHE A 82 10.57 16.88 -12.03
N PRO A 83 9.31 16.64 -11.64
CA PRO A 83 8.16 16.86 -12.53
C PRO A 83 7.91 18.36 -12.76
N ALA A 84 7.67 18.75 -14.01
CA ALA A 84 7.28 20.12 -14.36
C ALA A 84 5.82 20.37 -13.98
N ILE A 85 5.59 20.76 -12.73
CA ILE A 85 4.30 21.19 -12.19
C ILE A 85 4.36 22.68 -11.84
N SER A 86 3.20 23.35 -11.88
CA SER A 86 3.12 24.75 -11.50
C SER A 86 3.35 24.92 -10.00
N ASN A 87 3.88 26.09 -9.58
CA ASN A 87 4.11 26.36 -8.17
C ASN A 87 2.81 26.30 -7.33
N SER A 88 1.67 26.72 -7.89
CA SER A 88 0.37 26.65 -7.23
C SER A 88 -0.10 25.21 -7.05
N GLU A 89 0.11 24.34 -8.04
CA GLU A 89 -0.20 22.91 -7.92
C GLU A 89 0.72 22.21 -6.92
N ARG A 90 2.01 22.59 -6.90
CA ARG A 90 2.96 22.07 -5.91
C ARG A 90 2.57 22.43 -4.47
N LEU A 91 2.10 23.65 -4.24
CA LEU A 91 1.58 24.08 -2.93
C LEU A 91 0.39 23.22 -2.49
N LYS A 92 -0.55 22.92 -3.40
CA LYS A 92 -1.69 22.03 -3.10
C LYS A 92 -1.24 20.62 -2.69
N ILE A 93 -0.26 20.06 -3.40
CA ILE A 93 0.29 18.74 -3.07
C ILE A 93 0.93 18.76 -1.67
N LEU A 94 1.73 19.79 -1.36
CA LEU A 94 2.34 19.93 -0.04
C LEU A 94 1.30 20.10 1.09
N GLU A 95 0.23 20.86 0.84
CA GLU A 95 -0.88 21.01 1.79
C GLU A 95 -1.65 19.69 2.01
N GLU A 96 -1.84 18.90 0.95
CA GLU A 96 -2.45 17.57 1.06
C GLU A 96 -1.56 16.59 1.82
N GLU A 97 -0.25 16.58 1.56
CA GLU A 97 0.73 15.77 2.30
C GLU A 97 0.71 16.11 3.80
N GLN A 98 0.70 17.41 4.14
CA GLN A 98 0.60 17.86 5.54
C GLN A 98 -0.70 17.40 6.22
N LYS A 99 -1.83 17.40 5.50
CA LYS A 99 -3.12 16.89 6.02
C LYS A 99 -3.07 15.39 6.27
N ILE A 100 -2.47 14.61 5.37
CA ILE A 100 -2.32 13.16 5.53
C ILE A 100 -1.48 12.83 6.76
N ASP A 101 -0.36 13.53 6.97
CA ASP A 101 0.50 13.32 8.13
C ASP A 101 -0.20 13.70 9.45
N LEU A 102 -1.00 14.78 9.44
CA LEU A 102 -1.80 15.16 10.59
C LEU A 102 -2.86 14.09 10.92
N MET A 103 -3.55 13.56 9.90
CA MET A 103 -4.52 12.49 10.08
C MET A 103 -3.89 11.22 10.66
N LYS A 104 -2.70 10.81 10.18
CA LYS A 104 -1.98 9.66 10.72
C LYS A 104 -1.62 9.83 12.20
N LYS A 105 -1.15 11.02 12.58
CA LYS A 105 -0.86 11.34 13.99
C LYS A 105 -2.11 11.27 14.87
N GLN A 106 -3.26 11.73 14.37
CA GLN A 106 -4.53 11.62 15.09
C GLN A 106 -4.95 10.15 15.26
N GLU A 107 -4.79 9.33 14.22
CA GLU A 107 -5.10 7.90 14.30
C GLU A 107 -4.21 7.16 15.31
N GLU A 108 -2.91 7.46 15.33
CA GLU A 108 -1.96 6.91 16.31
C GLU A 108 -2.30 7.33 17.74
N ALA A 109 -2.68 8.60 17.95
CA ALA A 109 -3.13 9.09 19.25
C ALA A 109 -4.38 8.35 19.74
N VAL A 110 -5.38 8.14 18.86
CA VAL A 110 -6.59 7.38 19.20
C VAL A 110 -6.26 5.91 19.50
N LYS A 111 -5.30 5.30 18.80
CA LYS A 111 -4.83 3.94 19.08
C LYS A 111 -4.11 3.84 20.42
N GLU A 112 -3.35 4.85 20.80
CA GLU A 112 -2.70 4.92 22.12
C GLU A 112 -3.75 5.07 23.24
N GLU A 113 -4.71 5.98 23.08
CA GLU A 113 -5.81 6.17 24.03
C GLU A 113 -6.62 4.88 24.24
N ARG A 114 -6.90 4.15 23.16
CA ARG A 114 -7.55 2.83 23.23
C ARG A 114 -6.71 1.80 23.98
N ARG A 115 -5.38 1.81 23.82
CA ARG A 115 -4.48 0.90 24.55
C ARG A 115 -4.47 1.24 26.05
N SER A 116 -4.36 2.52 26.41
CA SER A 116 -4.44 2.94 27.81
C SER A 116 -5.80 2.67 28.44
N ALA A 117 -6.89 2.82 27.68
CA ALA A 117 -8.23 2.47 28.16
C ALA A 117 -8.39 0.96 28.36
N ALA A 118 -7.83 0.13 27.47
CA ALA A 118 -7.86 -1.32 27.62
C ALA A 118 -7.04 -1.79 28.85
N GLU A 119 -5.90 -1.15 29.12
CA GLU A 119 -5.07 -1.45 30.30
C GLU A 119 -5.80 -1.10 31.60
N THR A 120 -6.42 0.09 31.69
CA THR A 120 -7.21 0.48 32.87
C THR A 120 -8.43 -0.43 33.10
N ILE A 121 -9.11 -0.86 32.03
CA ILE A 121 -10.21 -1.85 32.14
C ILE A 121 -9.68 -3.19 32.65
N TRP A 122 -8.53 -3.64 32.16
CA TRP A 122 -7.93 -4.92 32.56
C TRP A 122 -7.49 -4.91 34.04
N GLU A 123 -6.86 -3.83 34.50
CA GLU A 123 -6.50 -3.64 35.91
C GLU A 123 -7.74 -3.68 36.82
N ALA A 124 -8.82 -2.98 36.46
CA ALA A 124 -10.07 -2.98 37.22
C ALA A 124 -10.76 -4.35 37.29
N GLU A 125 -10.56 -5.22 36.28
CA GLU A 125 -11.13 -6.57 36.25
C GLU A 125 -10.38 -7.53 37.19
N ILE A 126 -9.06 -7.34 37.35
CA ILE A 126 -8.24 -8.16 38.27
C ILE A 126 -8.70 -7.98 39.71
N ASP A 127 -9.01 -6.74 40.12
CA ASP A 127 -9.43 -6.43 41.50
C ASP A 127 -10.79 -7.04 41.86
N LYS A 128 -11.70 -7.14 40.88
CA LYS A 128 -13.04 -7.70 41.11
C LYS A 128 -13.05 -9.21 41.25
N ASN A 129 -12.06 -9.88 40.66
CA ASN A 129 -12.02 -11.33 40.61
C ASN A 129 -10.60 -11.82 40.90
N PRO A 130 -10.12 -11.68 42.15
CA PRO A 130 -8.83 -12.20 42.55
C PRO A 130 -8.87 -13.71 42.37
N LYS A 131 -8.38 -14.19 41.22
CA LYS A 131 -8.26 -15.62 40.98
C LYS A 131 -7.41 -16.16 42.13
N PRO A 132 -7.89 -17.14 42.91
CA PRO A 132 -7.05 -17.76 43.92
C PRO A 132 -5.80 -18.25 43.20
N MET A 133 -4.63 -17.74 43.58
CA MET A 133 -3.35 -18.19 43.04
C MET A 133 -3.17 -19.65 43.45
N LYS A 134 -3.74 -20.55 42.65
CA LYS A 134 -3.61 -21.99 42.83
C LYS A 134 -2.27 -22.38 42.23
N GLY A 135 -1.39 -22.89 43.08
CA GLY A 135 -0.14 -23.55 42.70
C GLY A 135 1.05 -22.62 42.55
N HIS A 136 2.04 -22.80 43.42
CA HIS A 136 3.42 -22.49 43.09
C HIS A 136 4.08 -23.84 42.82
N SER A 137 4.72 -23.98 41.66
CA SER A 137 5.59 -25.12 41.40
C SER A 137 7.00 -24.79 41.86
N LEU A 138 7.73 -25.76 42.44
CA LEU A 138 9.11 -25.55 42.86
C LEU A 138 10.04 -25.98 41.73
N CYS A 139 11.00 -25.12 41.38
CA CYS A 139 12.06 -25.53 40.46
C CYS A 139 12.77 -26.77 40.99
N SER A 140 12.87 -27.81 40.18
CA SER A 140 13.43 -29.11 40.57
C SER A 140 14.93 -29.06 40.87
N ILE A 141 15.63 -27.99 40.49
CA ILE A 141 17.08 -27.81 40.68
C ILE A 141 17.37 -26.81 41.82
N CYS A 142 16.80 -25.60 41.76
CA CYS A 142 17.11 -24.56 42.75
C CYS A 142 16.03 -24.36 43.82
N SER A 143 14.95 -25.14 43.79
CA SER A 143 13.79 -25.05 44.72
C SER A 143 13.12 -23.68 44.79
N ARG A 144 13.43 -22.76 43.86
CA ARG A 144 12.75 -21.46 43.78
C ARG A 144 11.28 -21.68 43.42
N GLN A 145 10.38 -21.00 44.13
CA GLN A 145 8.95 -20.99 43.79
C GLN A 145 8.74 -20.29 42.44
N ILE A 146 8.05 -20.99 41.56
CA ILE A 146 7.66 -20.56 40.22
C ILE A 146 6.14 -20.38 40.24
N PRO A 147 5.64 -19.15 40.05
CA PRO A 147 4.21 -18.93 39.90
C PRO A 147 3.70 -19.60 38.62
N ASP A 148 2.53 -20.25 38.65
CA ASP A 148 2.02 -20.99 37.49
C ASP A 148 1.76 -20.12 36.24
N HIS A 149 1.57 -18.81 36.41
CA HIS A 149 1.44 -17.89 35.26
C HIS A 149 2.76 -17.72 34.47
N PHE A 150 3.90 -18.13 35.01
CA PHE A 150 5.19 -18.06 34.31
C PHE A 150 5.32 -19.08 33.17
N PHE A 151 4.57 -20.18 33.19
CA PHE A 151 4.58 -21.18 32.11
C PHE A 151 4.01 -20.61 30.81
N GLY A 152 2.94 -19.80 30.88
CA GLY A 152 2.33 -19.16 29.70
C GLY A 152 3.18 -18.03 29.09
N MET A 153 4.09 -17.44 29.88
CA MET A 153 4.98 -16.37 29.45
C MET A 153 6.36 -16.87 28.98
N GLY A 154 6.60 -18.19 28.99
CA GLY A 154 7.90 -18.78 28.64
C GLY A 154 9.02 -18.52 29.66
N LYS A 155 8.68 -18.12 30.90
CA LYS A 155 9.64 -17.88 31.99
C LYS A 155 9.93 -19.13 32.84
N ALA A 156 9.18 -20.21 32.62
CA ALA A 156 9.36 -21.51 33.23
C ALA A 156 9.04 -22.61 32.21
N ILE A 157 9.65 -23.78 32.37
CA ILE A 157 9.50 -24.91 31.45
C ILE A 157 9.19 -26.16 32.26
N SER A 158 8.23 -26.94 31.79
CA SER A 158 7.95 -28.30 32.31
C SER A 158 8.52 -29.32 31.34
N ILE A 159 9.44 -30.16 31.81
CA ILE A 159 10.05 -31.24 31.03
C ILE A 159 9.86 -32.52 31.85
N SER A 160 9.16 -33.50 31.28
CA SER A 160 8.94 -34.82 31.92
C SER A 160 8.30 -34.73 33.32
N GLY A 161 7.39 -33.77 33.55
CA GLY A 161 6.73 -33.56 34.84
C GLY A 161 7.56 -32.82 35.89
N GLN A 162 8.80 -32.46 35.57
CA GLN A 162 9.64 -31.60 36.41
C GLN A 162 9.59 -30.15 35.91
N THR A 163 9.47 -29.21 36.85
CA THR A 163 9.43 -27.78 36.54
C THR A 163 10.80 -27.15 36.74
N PHE A 164 11.22 -26.31 35.80
CA PHE A 164 12.52 -25.63 35.81
C PHE A 164 12.32 -24.14 35.63
N CYS A 165 13.04 -23.32 36.41
CA CYS A 165 13.13 -21.89 36.16
C CYS A 165 14.06 -21.66 34.96
N ILE A 166 13.96 -20.50 34.31
CA ILE A 166 14.72 -20.20 33.09
C ILE A 166 16.25 -20.36 33.26
N GLY A 167 16.78 -20.09 34.45
CA GLY A 167 18.21 -20.23 34.75
C GLY A 167 18.66 -21.66 35.02
N CYS A 168 17.74 -22.55 35.38
CA CYS A 168 18.03 -23.96 35.63
C CYS A 168 17.54 -24.88 34.50
N ALA A 169 16.92 -24.33 33.45
CA ALA A 169 16.47 -25.13 32.33
C ALA A 169 17.70 -25.80 31.66
N PRO A 170 17.65 -27.11 31.39
CA PRO A 170 18.77 -27.80 30.76
C PRO A 170 19.10 -27.15 29.42
N LEU A 171 20.39 -26.89 29.20
CA LEU A 171 20.92 -26.35 27.94
C LEU A 171 20.73 -27.40 26.84
N LYS A 172 20.32 -26.97 25.64
CA LYS A 172 20.31 -27.82 24.44
C LYS A 172 21.63 -27.68 23.73
N ILE A 173 22.15 -28.76 23.15
CA ILE A 173 23.35 -28.71 22.32
C ILE A 173 22.91 -28.44 20.88
N CYS A 174 23.52 -27.46 20.21
CA CYS A 174 23.24 -27.21 18.80
C CYS A 174 23.72 -28.38 17.94
N PRO A 175 22.88 -29.01 17.11
CA PRO A 175 23.30 -30.16 16.29
C PRO A 175 24.30 -29.77 15.19
N ARG A 176 24.39 -28.48 14.84
CA ARG A 176 25.26 -27.99 13.76
C ARG A 176 26.66 -27.61 14.25
N CYS A 177 26.77 -26.98 15.42
CA CYS A 177 28.04 -26.45 15.92
C CYS A 177 28.43 -26.98 17.30
N ALA A 178 27.64 -27.88 17.90
CA ALA A 178 27.84 -28.44 19.23
C ALA A 178 27.89 -27.43 20.40
N GLU A 179 27.63 -26.14 20.14
CA GLU A 179 27.56 -25.12 21.16
C GLU A 179 26.33 -25.32 22.07
N THR A 180 26.48 -25.08 23.37
CA THR A 180 25.36 -25.12 24.31
C THR A 180 24.49 -23.87 24.18
N VAL A 181 23.19 -24.06 23.97
CA VAL A 181 22.18 -23.02 23.78
C VAL A 181 21.18 -23.07 24.93
N GLN A 182 20.89 -21.91 25.53
CA GLN A 182 19.86 -21.80 26.58
C GLN A 182 18.46 -22.06 26.01
N ASN A 183 17.64 -22.84 26.72
CA ASN A 183 16.20 -22.80 26.48
C ASN A 183 15.65 -21.46 27.00
N PRO A 184 14.79 -20.72 26.26
CA PRO A 184 14.04 -21.11 25.06
C PRO A 184 14.55 -20.47 23.75
N ALA A 185 15.87 -20.31 23.56
CA ALA A 185 16.37 -19.67 22.34
C ALA A 185 15.96 -20.47 21.09
N ARG A 186 15.26 -19.79 20.17
CA ARG A 186 14.84 -20.39 18.89
C ARG A 186 15.97 -20.50 17.90
N VAL A 187 17.01 -19.68 18.03
CA VAL A 187 18.11 -19.61 17.07
C VAL A 187 19.43 -19.78 17.80
N CYS A 188 20.32 -20.61 17.26
CA CYS A 188 21.69 -20.71 17.75
C CYS A 188 22.43 -19.41 17.42
N TRP A 189 22.98 -18.73 18.43
CA TRP A 189 23.70 -17.47 18.25
C TRP A 189 24.97 -17.63 17.41
N HIS A 190 25.61 -18.80 17.46
CA HIS A 190 26.86 -19.07 16.75
C HIS A 190 26.66 -19.38 15.26
N CYS A 191 25.70 -20.25 14.91
CA CYS A 191 25.54 -20.75 13.53
C CYS A 191 24.23 -20.32 12.84
N GLY A 192 23.35 -19.60 13.53
CA GLY A 192 22.06 -19.16 13.00
C GLY A 192 21.05 -20.27 12.75
N LEU A 193 21.31 -21.52 13.17
CA LEU A 193 20.36 -22.61 13.01
C LEU A 193 19.12 -22.36 13.87
N ASN A 194 17.94 -22.43 13.24
CA ASN A 194 16.66 -22.30 13.91
C ASN A 194 16.22 -23.67 14.46
N PHE A 195 16.08 -23.77 15.78
CA PHE A 195 15.54 -24.92 16.50
C PHE A 195 14.01 -24.92 16.41
N VAL A 196 13.47 -25.11 15.21
CA VAL A 196 12.04 -25.35 15.05
C VAL A 196 11.75 -26.71 15.68
N ALA A 197 10.93 -26.73 16.73
CA ALA A 197 10.52 -27.99 17.34
C ALA A 197 9.85 -28.85 16.25
N PRO A 198 10.35 -30.06 15.97
CA PRO A 198 9.67 -30.97 15.06
C PRO A 198 8.35 -31.39 15.74
N GLY A 199 7.21 -30.85 15.30
CA GLY A 199 5.92 -31.24 15.87
C GLY A 199 4.80 -30.20 15.84
N ILE A 200 5.02 -28.99 15.34
CA ILE A 200 3.91 -28.09 15.00
C ILE A 200 4.13 -27.71 13.54
N GLU A 201 3.63 -28.55 12.63
CA GLU A 201 3.37 -28.09 11.28
C GLU A 201 2.43 -26.89 11.44
N GLU A 202 2.97 -25.69 11.27
CA GLU A 202 2.18 -24.50 11.07
C GLU A 202 1.39 -24.73 9.78
N VAL A 203 0.20 -25.33 9.91
CA VAL A 203 -0.82 -25.29 8.89
C VAL A 203 -1.01 -23.80 8.62
N SER A 204 -0.45 -23.31 7.51
CA SER A 204 -0.35 -21.88 7.28
C SER A 204 -1.77 -21.31 7.25
N TRP A 205 -2.15 -20.59 8.29
CA TRP A 205 -3.45 -19.92 8.37
C TRP A 205 -3.62 -18.92 7.22
N THR A 206 -2.54 -18.54 6.53
CA THR A 206 -2.56 -17.73 5.32
C THR A 206 -3.30 -18.38 4.15
N TRP A 207 -3.35 -19.71 4.05
CA TRP A 207 -4.16 -20.37 3.01
C TRP A 207 -5.64 -20.45 3.40
N PHE A 208 -5.98 -20.67 4.68
CA PHE A 208 -7.39 -20.72 5.12
C PHE A 208 -8.05 -19.34 5.21
N VAL A 209 -7.33 -18.29 5.62
CA VAL A 209 -7.89 -16.94 5.75
C VAL A 209 -8.02 -16.23 4.39
N ALA A 210 -7.15 -16.55 3.42
CA ALA A 210 -7.27 -16.01 2.06
C ALA A 210 -8.48 -16.58 1.29
N SER A 211 -8.91 -17.81 1.58
CA SER A 211 -10.12 -18.40 0.96
C SER A 211 -11.42 -18.04 1.68
N ALA A 212 -11.39 -17.69 2.97
CA ALA A 212 -12.60 -17.38 3.74
C ALA A 212 -13.03 -15.90 3.70
N ILE A 213 -12.13 -14.95 3.40
CA ILE A 213 -12.45 -13.51 3.46
C ILE A 213 -12.90 -12.91 2.11
N VAL A 214 -12.68 -13.60 0.98
CA VAL A 214 -13.01 -13.03 -0.35
C VAL A 214 -14.49 -13.12 -0.78
N PRO A 215 -15.42 -13.91 -0.22
CA PRO A 215 -16.80 -13.91 -0.75
C PRO A 215 -17.70 -12.79 -0.21
N PHE A 216 -17.37 -12.09 0.88
CA PHE A 216 -18.33 -11.17 1.52
C PHE A 216 -18.26 -9.70 1.06
N ALA A 217 -17.17 -9.25 0.44
CA ALA A 217 -17.09 -7.87 -0.08
C ALA A 217 -17.86 -7.65 -1.40
N GLY A 218 -18.31 -8.72 -2.07
CA GLY A 218 -19.00 -8.64 -3.36
C GLY A 218 -20.52 -8.50 -3.30
N VAL A 219 -21.16 -8.66 -2.14
CA VAL A 219 -22.64 -8.73 -2.05
C VAL A 219 -23.28 -7.35 -1.81
N ALA A 220 -22.51 -6.33 -1.40
CA ALA A 220 -23.06 -5.00 -1.14
C ALA A 220 -23.16 -4.09 -2.38
N PHE A 221 -22.57 -4.46 -3.52
CA PHE A 221 -22.49 -3.58 -4.69
C PHE A 221 -23.67 -3.59 -5.70
N PRO A 222 -24.63 -4.54 -5.74
CA PRO A 222 -25.69 -4.48 -6.74
C PRO A 222 -26.93 -3.67 -6.30
N ILE A 223 -27.13 -3.40 -5.01
CA ILE A 223 -28.36 -2.72 -4.55
C ILE A 223 -28.35 -1.22 -4.90
N ALA A 224 -27.19 -0.56 -4.90
CA ALA A 224 -27.10 0.87 -5.21
C ALA A 224 -27.29 1.19 -6.72
N ALA A 225 -27.10 0.23 -7.62
CA ALA A 225 -27.21 0.45 -9.07
C ALA A 225 -28.66 0.41 -9.59
N ILE A 226 -29.61 -0.13 -8.83
CA ILE A 226 -31.01 -0.24 -9.24
C ILE A 226 -31.73 1.13 -9.19
N LEU A 227 -31.21 2.11 -8.43
CA LEU A 227 -31.83 3.43 -8.30
C LEU A 227 -31.49 4.43 -9.43
N GLN A 228 -30.56 4.11 -10.35
CA GLN A 228 -30.09 5.09 -11.37
C GLN A 228 -30.67 4.93 -12.79
N GLY A 229 -31.73 4.16 -13.01
CA GLY A 229 -32.56 4.28 -14.23
C GLY A 229 -31.87 4.05 -15.59
N ARG A 230 -30.69 3.43 -15.63
CA ARG A 230 -29.95 3.16 -16.88
C ARG A 230 -30.28 1.77 -17.44
N LYS A 231 -31.31 1.69 -18.28
CA LYS A 231 -31.93 0.46 -18.82
C LYS A 231 -31.08 -0.38 -19.81
N GLY A 232 -29.75 -0.27 -19.84
CA GLY A 232 -28.94 -0.96 -20.88
C GLY A 232 -27.73 -1.77 -20.42
N GLY A 233 -27.25 -1.61 -19.18
CA GLY A 233 -25.95 -2.17 -18.76
C GLY A 233 -26.01 -3.35 -17.77
N CYS A 234 -27.16 -3.62 -17.14
CA CYS A 234 -27.21 -4.56 -16.02
C CYS A 234 -27.16 -6.04 -16.41
N ILE A 235 -27.62 -6.42 -17.61
CA ILE A 235 -27.69 -7.84 -18.01
C ILE A 235 -26.29 -8.43 -18.16
N LEU A 236 -25.34 -7.70 -18.74
CA LEU A 236 -23.97 -8.19 -18.93
C LEU A 236 -23.23 -8.36 -17.60
N LEU A 237 -23.44 -7.45 -16.64
CA LEU A 237 -22.86 -7.57 -15.31
C LEU A 237 -23.45 -8.75 -14.52
N PHE A 238 -24.74 -9.01 -14.68
CA PHE A 238 -25.41 -10.15 -14.06
C PHE A 238 -24.90 -11.49 -14.61
N VAL A 239 -24.77 -11.60 -15.94
CA VAL A 239 -24.21 -12.79 -16.59
C VAL A 239 -22.75 -13.02 -16.16
N PHE A 240 -21.94 -11.97 -16.08
CA PHE A 240 -20.54 -12.08 -15.63
C PHE A 240 -20.40 -12.53 -14.17
N TRP A 241 -21.34 -12.11 -13.31
CA TRP A 241 -21.40 -12.54 -11.91
C TRP A 241 -21.80 -14.02 -11.79
N ILE A 242 -22.81 -14.47 -12.54
CA ILE A 242 -23.23 -15.88 -12.57
C ILE A 242 -22.08 -16.78 -13.06
N ILE A 243 -21.36 -16.38 -14.11
CA ILE A 243 -20.22 -17.16 -14.63
C ILE A 243 -19.11 -17.31 -13.58
N ASN A 244 -18.75 -16.23 -12.87
CA ASN A 244 -17.74 -16.30 -11.80
C ASN A 244 -18.19 -17.19 -10.63
N LEU A 245 -19.48 -17.17 -10.30
CA LEU A 245 -20.06 -18.00 -9.24
C LEU A 245 -19.98 -19.50 -9.62
N ILE A 246 -20.34 -19.86 -10.85
CA ILE A 246 -20.26 -21.23 -11.37
C ILE A 246 -18.80 -21.70 -11.40
N TYR A 247 -17.87 -20.86 -11.88
CA TYR A 247 -16.46 -21.21 -11.97
C TYR A 247 -15.85 -21.50 -10.59
N SER A 248 -16.21 -20.69 -9.58
CA SER A 248 -15.78 -20.90 -8.20
C SER A 248 -16.33 -22.22 -7.62
N PHE A 249 -17.58 -22.55 -7.93
CA PHE A 249 -18.21 -23.79 -7.47
C PHE A 249 -17.58 -25.05 -8.11
N ILE A 250 -17.28 -25.00 -9.41
CA ILE A 250 -16.58 -26.09 -10.11
C ILE A 250 -15.17 -26.29 -9.55
N LEU A 251 -14.43 -25.20 -9.34
CA LEU A 251 -13.07 -25.26 -8.80
C LEU A 251 -13.05 -25.87 -7.39
N PHE A 252 -14.04 -25.52 -6.55
CA PHE A 252 -14.21 -26.11 -5.22
C PHE A 252 -14.47 -27.61 -5.30
N TYR A 253 -15.38 -28.05 -6.17
CA TYR A 253 -15.71 -29.47 -6.36
C TYR A 253 -14.52 -30.29 -6.86
N MET A 254 -13.66 -29.72 -7.71
CA MET A 254 -12.47 -30.40 -8.23
C MET A 254 -11.34 -30.50 -7.21
N LEU A 255 -11.29 -29.60 -6.22
CA LEU A 255 -10.22 -29.53 -5.22
C LEU A 255 -10.54 -30.26 -3.91
N THR A 256 -11.78 -30.69 -3.69
CA THR A 256 -12.13 -31.53 -2.54
C THR A 256 -11.75 -32.98 -2.84
N PRO A 257 -10.69 -33.53 -2.23
CA PRO A 257 -10.37 -34.95 -2.38
C PRO A 257 -11.52 -35.78 -1.82
N SER A 258 -12.11 -36.64 -2.65
CA SER A 258 -13.10 -37.62 -2.22
C SER A 258 -12.48 -38.53 -1.17
N ALA A 259 -12.94 -38.42 0.07
CA ALA A 259 -12.56 -39.34 1.13
C ALA A 259 -12.93 -40.77 0.69
N PRO A 260 -12.02 -41.76 0.79
CA PRO A 260 -12.34 -43.13 0.45
C PRO A 260 -13.42 -43.66 1.41
N PRO A 261 -14.45 -44.37 0.91
CA PRO A 261 -15.39 -45.08 1.77
C PRO A 261 -14.65 -46.21 2.49
N GLY A 262 -14.78 -46.23 3.82
CA GLY A 262 -14.28 -47.30 4.69
C GLY A 262 -15.20 -48.51 4.72
#